data_AF-A0A8H7L9L0-F1
#
_entry.id   AF-A0A8H7L9L0-F1
#
_cell.length_a   1.000
_cell.length_b   1.000
_cell.length_c   1.000
_cell.angle_alpha   90.00
_cell.angle_beta   90.00
_cell.angle_gamma   90.00
#
_symmetry.space_group_name_H-M   'P 1'
#
loop_
_entity.id
_entity.type
_entity.pdbx_description
1 polymer ?
#
loop_
_entity_poly.entity_id
_entity_poly.type
_entity_poly.pdbx_seq_one_letter_code
_entity_poly.pdbx_strand_id
1 'polypeptide(L)'
;MLDFLKSTSSTDRKIRTAINEEPLGPYNKELLELSALTHNRKALATITLNIQKKLAKAISNADSPKRLYTIAGPSLSRYRHSGSVHRSSTVHSSTPSSSDYRKDLGVLKCLTVIVHLCQNGSREFLQWAKQLYMTLIYPLGRLSFHPKTANAIYLKVELIIKYCENDVELKTARHSLDQMRSELRPGLLNASSAA
;
A
#
# COMPACT_ATOMS: atom_id res chain seq x y z
N MET A 1 -21.41 -11.36 23.63
CA MET A 1 -20.01 -11.81 23.36
C MET A 1 -19.82 -12.29 21.91
N LEU A 2 -20.85 -12.81 21.23
CA LEU A 2 -20.76 -13.28 19.83
C LEU A 2 -20.69 -12.13 18.79
N ASP A 3 -21.45 -11.05 18.95
CA ASP A 3 -21.36 -9.87 18.06
C ASP A 3 -20.00 -9.18 18.12
N PHE A 4 -19.31 -9.36 19.26
CA PHE A 4 -17.99 -8.81 19.51
C PHE A 4 -16.90 -9.44 18.63
N LEU A 5 -16.90 -10.77 18.47
CA LEU A 5 -15.98 -11.48 17.56
C LEU A 5 -16.35 -11.28 16.09
N LYS A 6 -17.66 -11.13 15.80
CA LYS A 6 -18.18 -10.88 14.45
C LYS A 6 -17.73 -9.51 13.92
N SER A 7 -17.67 -8.49 14.77
CA SER A 7 -17.20 -7.15 14.42
C SER A 7 -15.71 -7.14 14.03
N THR A 8 -14.85 -7.78 14.82
CA THR A 8 -13.40 -7.87 14.52
C THR A 8 -13.12 -8.68 13.26
N SER A 9 -13.84 -9.77 13.04
CA SER A 9 -13.75 -10.59 11.82
C SER A 9 -14.18 -9.83 10.57
N SER A 10 -15.23 -9.01 10.67
CA SER A 10 -15.71 -8.16 9.57
C SER A 10 -14.69 -7.07 9.21
N THR A 11 -14.12 -6.38 10.20
CA THR A 11 -13.07 -5.38 9.96
C THR A 11 -11.83 -5.98 9.33
N ASP A 12 -11.35 -7.12 9.84
CA ASP A 12 -10.17 -7.80 9.30
C ASP A 12 -10.35 -8.17 7.82
N ARG A 13 -11.53 -8.71 7.46
CA ARG A 13 -11.86 -8.99 6.06
C ARG A 13 -11.83 -7.72 5.21
N LYS A 14 -12.46 -6.62 5.66
CA LYS A 14 -12.50 -5.35 4.92
C LYS A 14 -11.10 -4.79 4.64
N ILE A 15 -10.24 -4.73 5.66
CA ILE A 15 -8.88 -4.21 5.46
C ILE A 15 -8.06 -5.11 4.56
N ARG A 16 -8.16 -6.44 4.71
CA ARG A 16 -7.43 -7.40 3.86
C ARG A 16 -7.85 -7.32 2.39
N THR A 17 -9.14 -7.16 2.12
CA THR A 17 -9.63 -6.94 0.75
C THR A 17 -9.06 -5.64 0.18
N ALA A 18 -9.06 -4.55 0.95
CA ALA A 18 -8.58 -3.26 0.48
C ALA A 18 -7.07 -3.24 0.15
N ILE A 19 -6.26 -4.08 0.80
CA ILE A 19 -4.79 -4.14 0.64
C ILE A 19 -4.30 -5.45 -0.04
N ASN A 20 -5.19 -6.14 -0.73
CA ASN A 20 -4.86 -7.36 -1.47
C ASN A 20 -3.98 -7.09 -2.71
N GLU A 21 -3.62 -8.14 -3.43
CA GLU A 21 -2.74 -8.09 -4.60
C GLU A 21 -3.51 -8.14 -5.94
N GLU A 22 -4.85 -8.05 -5.88
CA GLU A 22 -5.71 -8.03 -7.06
C GLU A 22 -5.55 -6.71 -7.84
N PRO A 23 -5.81 -6.66 -9.15
CA PRO A 23 -5.59 -5.47 -9.96
C PRO A 23 -6.51 -4.28 -9.61
N LEU A 24 -7.71 -4.55 -9.09
CA LEU A 24 -8.75 -3.53 -8.88
C LEU A 24 -8.89 -3.10 -7.42
N GLY A 25 -9.27 -1.84 -7.22
CA GLY A 25 -9.52 -1.26 -5.90
C GLY A 25 -8.24 -0.79 -5.16
N PRO A 26 -8.36 -0.34 -3.90
CA PRO A 26 -9.60 -0.28 -3.13
C PRO A 26 -10.59 0.73 -3.73
N TYR A 27 -11.88 0.40 -3.71
CA TYR A 27 -12.93 1.29 -4.20
C TYR A 27 -13.25 2.37 -3.16
N ASN A 28 -13.77 3.51 -3.61
CA ASN A 28 -14.14 4.63 -2.72
C ASN A 28 -15.06 4.19 -1.58
N LYS A 29 -16.02 3.29 -1.83
CA LYS A 29 -16.90 2.74 -0.78
C LYS A 29 -16.10 2.04 0.33
N GLU A 30 -15.12 1.21 -0.03
CA GLU A 30 -14.29 0.49 0.94
C GLU A 30 -13.43 1.46 1.76
N LEU A 31 -12.90 2.50 1.11
CA LEU A 31 -12.13 3.55 1.76
C LEU A 31 -12.96 4.34 2.78
N LEU A 32 -14.19 4.73 2.42
CA LEU A 32 -15.12 5.43 3.32
C LEU A 32 -15.52 4.56 4.51
N GLU A 33 -15.81 3.28 4.28
CA GLU A 33 -16.12 2.33 5.35
C GLU A 33 -14.94 2.13 6.31
N LEU A 34 -13.73 1.98 5.78
CA LEU A 34 -12.52 1.89 6.60
C LEU A 34 -12.30 3.17 7.41
N SER A 35 -12.55 4.33 6.81
CA SER A 35 -12.47 5.63 7.48
C SER A 35 -13.40 5.70 8.68
N ALA A 36 -14.67 5.34 8.51
CA ALA A 36 -15.62 5.30 9.61
C ALA A 36 -15.20 4.32 10.72
N LEU A 37 -14.64 3.16 10.34
CA LEU A 37 -14.17 2.15 11.30
C LEU A 37 -12.99 2.64 12.16
N THR A 38 -12.19 3.60 11.71
CA THR A 38 -11.07 4.13 12.52
C THR A 38 -11.52 4.84 13.80
N HIS A 39 -12.79 5.25 13.91
CA HIS A 39 -13.36 5.82 15.14
C HIS A 39 -13.74 4.76 16.19
N ASN A 40 -13.76 3.47 15.81
CA ASN A 40 -13.93 2.38 16.76
C ASN A 40 -12.55 1.86 17.17
N ARG A 41 -12.21 1.95 18.46
CA ARG A 41 -10.89 1.54 18.99
C ARG A 41 -10.47 0.12 18.59
N LYS A 42 -11.39 -0.83 18.57
CA LYS A 42 -11.09 -2.23 18.26
C LYS A 42 -10.89 -2.44 16.76
N ALA A 43 -11.74 -1.83 15.94
CA ALA A 43 -11.58 -1.86 14.49
C ALA A 43 -10.29 -1.14 14.06
N LEU A 44 -9.96 0.00 14.69
CA LEU A 44 -8.70 0.71 14.49
C LEU A 44 -7.50 -0.19 14.77
N ALA A 45 -7.49 -0.91 15.90
CA ALA A 45 -6.40 -1.85 16.22
C ALA A 45 -6.25 -2.95 15.16
N THR A 46 -7.34 -3.49 14.63
CA THR A 46 -7.31 -4.47 13.53
C THR A 46 -6.78 -3.87 12.23
N ILE A 47 -7.19 -2.64 11.90
CA ILE A 47 -6.75 -1.91 10.70
C ILE A 47 -5.25 -1.65 10.77
N THR A 48 -4.77 -1.04 11.86
CA THR A 48 -3.36 -0.68 12.02
C THR A 48 -2.46 -1.93 12.06
N LEU A 49 -2.90 -3.01 12.69
CA LEU A 49 -2.16 -4.28 12.69
C LEU A 49 -2.01 -4.88 11.28
N ASN A 50 -3.06 -4.85 10.46
CA ASN A 50 -3.00 -5.37 9.09
C ASN A 50 -2.11 -4.51 8.20
N ILE A 51 -2.18 -3.18 8.33
CA ILE A 51 -1.30 -2.24 7.63
C ILE A 51 0.16 -2.50 8.04
N GLN A 52 0.45 -2.53 9.34
CA GLN A 52 1.80 -2.77 9.86
C GLN A 52 2.38 -4.09 9.34
N LYS A 53 1.61 -5.18 9.38
CA LYS A 53 2.03 -6.49 8.84
C LYS A 53 2.37 -6.41 7.35
N LYS A 54 1.56 -5.71 6.55
CA LYS A 54 1.79 -5.57 5.10
C LYS A 54 3.08 -4.79 4.82
N LEU A 55 3.28 -3.65 5.49
CA LEU A 55 4.46 -2.81 5.29
C LEU A 55 5.74 -3.49 5.78
N ALA A 56 5.71 -4.08 6.98
CA ALA A 56 6.86 -4.79 7.54
C ALA A 56 7.28 -5.98 6.64
N LYS A 57 6.30 -6.71 6.08
CA LYS A 57 6.58 -7.78 5.11
C LYS A 57 7.22 -7.23 3.84
N ALA A 58 6.79 -6.08 3.34
CA ALA A 58 7.38 -5.46 2.15
C ALA A 58 8.85 -5.08 2.38
N ILE A 59 9.16 -4.48 3.52
CA ILE A 59 10.54 -4.12 3.92
C ILE A 59 11.40 -5.38 4.05
N SER A 60 10.93 -6.38 4.80
CA SER A 60 11.68 -7.63 5.01
C SER A 60 11.93 -8.41 3.71
N ASN A 61 10.97 -8.40 2.77
CA ASN A 61 11.16 -9.03 1.47
C ASN A 61 12.21 -8.32 0.60
N ALA A 62 12.42 -7.02 0.79
CA ALA A 62 13.42 -6.25 0.06
C ALA A 62 14.82 -6.43 0.66
N ASP A 63 14.92 -6.59 1.98
CA ASP A 63 16.18 -6.87 2.69
C ASP A 63 16.65 -8.32 2.49
N SER A 64 15.74 -9.22 2.13
CA SER A 64 16.08 -10.60 1.80
C SER A 64 16.82 -10.62 0.46
N PRO A 65 18.13 -10.95 0.40
CA PRO A 65 18.81 -11.11 -0.89
C PRO A 65 18.03 -12.18 -1.66
N LYS A 66 17.39 -11.79 -2.78
CA LYS A 66 16.86 -12.74 -3.75
C LYS A 66 18.02 -13.69 -4.02
N ARG A 67 17.91 -14.95 -3.58
CA ARG A 67 18.93 -15.98 -3.85
C ARG A 67 19.16 -15.93 -5.35
N LEU A 68 20.26 -15.29 -5.77
CA LEU A 68 20.78 -15.43 -7.11
C LEU A 68 20.93 -16.93 -7.25
N TYR A 69 20.17 -17.50 -8.19
CA TYR A 69 20.19 -18.92 -8.47
C TYR A 69 21.65 -19.37 -8.46
N THR A 70 21.96 -20.29 -7.55
CA THR A 70 23.20 -21.05 -7.56
C THR A 70 23.39 -21.50 -9.00
N ILE A 71 24.36 -20.90 -9.70
CA ILE A 71 24.83 -21.45 -10.95
C ILE A 71 25.20 -22.88 -10.58
N ALA A 72 24.44 -23.85 -11.06
CA ALA A 72 24.79 -25.25 -10.93
C ALA A 72 26.22 -25.36 -11.43
N GLY A 73 27.16 -25.62 -10.52
CA GLY A 73 28.57 -25.76 -10.87
C GLY A 73 28.65 -26.82 -11.98
N PRO A 74 29.41 -26.56 -13.05
CA PRO A 74 29.51 -27.52 -14.14
C PRO A 74 30.05 -28.83 -13.57
N SER A 75 29.27 -29.89 -13.67
CA SER A 75 29.77 -31.24 -13.57
C SER A 75 30.91 -31.39 -14.57
N LEU A 76 32.07 -31.83 -14.08
CA LEU A 76 33.26 -32.13 -14.87
C LEU A 76 32.95 -33.24 -15.87
N SER A 77 32.42 -32.87 -17.04
CA SER A 77 32.39 -33.72 -18.23
C SER A 77 33.49 -33.26 -19.17
N ARG A 78 34.56 -34.06 -19.21
CA ARG A 78 35.59 -34.09 -20.24
C ARG A 78 34.91 -34.12 -21.62
N TYR A 79 35.11 -33.13 -22.47
CA TYR A 79 35.27 -33.33 -23.92
C TYR A 79 35.89 -32.08 -24.57
N ARG A 80 37.04 -32.27 -25.21
CA ARG A 80 37.72 -31.28 -26.06
C ARG A 80 36.87 -31.03 -27.31
N HIS A 81 36.67 -29.76 -27.70
CA HIS A 81 36.85 -29.29 -29.08
C HIS A 81 36.81 -27.76 -29.18
N SER A 82 37.49 -27.28 -30.21
CA SER A 82 37.97 -25.94 -30.51
C SER A 82 36.91 -25.02 -31.13
N GLY A 83 36.99 -23.73 -30.79
CA GLY A 83 36.64 -22.59 -31.65
C GLY A 83 35.16 -22.21 -31.78
N SER A 84 34.72 -21.15 -31.09
CA SER A 84 33.66 -20.25 -31.57
C SER A 84 33.57 -18.97 -30.72
N VAL A 85 33.50 -17.86 -31.44
CA VAL A 85 33.37 -16.45 -31.06
C VAL A 85 32.55 -16.18 -29.80
N HIS A 86 33.18 -15.52 -28.82
CA HIS A 86 32.53 -14.94 -27.64
C HIS A 86 31.76 -13.66 -28.05
N ARG A 87 30.46 -13.79 -28.34
CA ARG A 87 29.54 -12.66 -28.35
C ARG A 87 29.07 -12.40 -26.93
N SER A 88 29.34 -11.18 -26.46
CA SER A 88 28.93 -10.64 -25.18
C SER A 88 27.48 -10.96 -24.86
N SER A 89 27.26 -11.48 -23.66
CA SER A 89 25.95 -11.75 -23.08
C SER A 89 25.09 -10.50 -23.10
N THR A 90 23.99 -10.54 -23.85
CA THR A 90 22.89 -9.61 -23.66
C THR A 90 22.49 -9.71 -22.19
N VAL A 91 22.63 -8.61 -21.47
CA VAL A 91 22.13 -8.48 -20.10
C VAL A 91 20.65 -8.84 -20.15
N HIS A 92 20.28 -10.00 -19.62
CA HIS A 92 18.89 -10.31 -19.34
C HIS A 92 18.48 -9.34 -18.23
N SER A 93 17.99 -8.17 -18.62
CA SER A 93 17.12 -7.34 -17.80
C SER A 93 16.02 -8.28 -17.34
N SER A 94 16.09 -8.77 -16.11
CA SER A 94 15.12 -9.67 -15.53
C SER A 94 13.78 -8.95 -15.58
N THR A 95 12.97 -9.26 -16.58
CA THR A 95 11.62 -8.71 -16.71
C THR A 95 10.93 -8.94 -15.38
N PRO A 96 10.49 -7.88 -14.68
CA PRO A 96 9.84 -8.05 -13.38
C PRO A 96 8.72 -9.06 -13.54
N SER A 97 8.75 -10.10 -12.71
CA SER A 97 7.75 -11.16 -12.82
C SER A 97 6.37 -10.58 -12.54
N SER A 98 5.32 -11.15 -13.16
CA SER A 98 3.92 -10.79 -12.85
C SER A 98 3.62 -10.87 -11.34
N SER A 99 4.32 -11.77 -10.62
CA SER A 99 4.25 -11.85 -9.16
C SER A 99 4.87 -10.66 -8.42
N ASP A 100 5.97 -10.08 -8.91
CA ASP A 100 6.57 -8.90 -8.29
C ASP A 100 5.66 -7.68 -8.47
N TYR A 101 5.09 -7.51 -9.66
CA TYR A 101 4.08 -6.48 -9.93
C TYR A 101 2.89 -6.56 -8.96
N ARG A 102 2.33 -7.77 -8.74
CA ARG A 102 1.19 -7.97 -7.84
C ARG A 102 1.51 -7.65 -6.37
N LYS A 103 2.71 -8.00 -5.91
CA LYS A 103 3.16 -7.65 -4.55
C LYS A 103 3.28 -6.14 -4.37
N ASP A 104 3.90 -5.47 -5.34
CA ASP A 104 4.08 -4.01 -5.32
C ASP A 104 2.74 -3.28 -5.42
N LEU A 105 1.79 -3.84 -6.17
CA LEU A 105 0.41 -3.34 -6.19
C LEU A 105 -0.24 -3.44 -4.81
N GLY A 106 -0.02 -4.52 -4.07
CA GLY A 106 -0.47 -4.65 -2.69
C GLY A 106 0.12 -3.59 -1.75
N VAL A 107 1.37 -3.18 -1.97
CA VAL A 107 2.00 -2.06 -1.23
C VAL A 107 1.36 -0.74 -1.62
N LEU A 108 1.17 -0.49 -2.92
CA LEU A 108 0.52 0.71 -3.44
C LEU A 108 -0.90 0.88 -2.87
N LYS A 109 -1.68 -0.19 -2.81
CA LYS A 109 -3.02 -0.17 -2.21
C LYS A 109 -2.96 0.11 -0.71
N CYS A 110 -2.02 -0.51 0.01
CA CYS A 110 -1.83 -0.25 1.43
C CYS A 110 -1.52 1.22 1.70
N LEU A 111 -0.61 1.84 0.93
CA LEU A 111 -0.32 3.27 1.02
C LEU A 111 -1.52 4.14 0.64
N THR A 112 -2.32 3.71 -0.34
CA THR A 112 -3.57 4.40 -0.72
C THR A 112 -4.57 4.42 0.42
N VAL A 113 -4.73 3.30 1.14
CA VAL A 113 -5.54 3.25 2.36
C VAL A 113 -5.00 4.22 3.41
N ILE A 114 -3.69 4.24 3.67
CA ILE A 114 -3.09 5.14 4.67
C ILE A 114 -3.34 6.61 4.30
N VAL A 115 -3.08 7.02 3.05
CA VAL A 115 -3.36 8.40 2.59
C VAL A 115 -4.81 8.77 2.85
N HIS A 116 -5.75 7.90 2.47
CA HIS A 116 -7.17 8.16 2.65
C HIS A 116 -7.55 8.27 4.14
N LEU A 117 -7.01 7.41 4.99
CA LEU A 117 -7.27 7.43 6.43
C LEU A 117 -6.60 8.62 7.14
N CYS A 118 -5.44 9.10 6.68
CA CYS A 118 -4.89 10.35 7.18
C CYS A 118 -5.84 11.52 6.89
N GLN A 119 -6.45 11.56 5.71
CA GLN A 119 -7.36 12.62 5.30
C GLN A 119 -8.75 12.51 5.96
N ASN A 120 -9.28 11.30 6.11
CA ASN A 120 -10.71 11.11 6.43
C ASN A 120 -10.95 10.38 7.76
N GLY A 121 -9.92 9.71 8.28
CA GLY A 121 -10.03 8.87 9.47
C GLY A 121 -9.86 9.64 10.77
N SER A 122 -9.85 8.86 11.85
CA SER A 122 -9.75 9.35 13.22
C SER A 122 -8.40 10.01 13.52
N ARG A 123 -8.36 10.81 14.58
CA ARG A 123 -7.11 11.45 15.04
C ARG A 123 -6.13 10.40 15.58
N GLU A 124 -6.66 9.33 16.15
CA GLU A 124 -5.92 8.21 16.69
C GLU A 124 -5.18 7.43 15.59
N PHE A 125 -5.79 7.28 14.41
CA PHE A 125 -5.09 6.71 13.25
C PHE A 125 -3.90 7.58 12.82
N LEU A 126 -4.10 8.90 12.73
CA LEU A 126 -3.02 9.83 12.40
C LEU A 126 -1.90 9.77 13.44
N GLN A 127 -2.24 9.74 14.73
CA GLN A 127 -1.24 9.63 15.80
C GLN A 127 -0.42 8.34 15.67
N TRP A 128 -1.07 7.21 15.37
CA TRP A 128 -0.38 5.96 15.07
C TRP A 128 0.55 6.09 13.85
N ALA A 129 0.10 6.76 12.78
CA ALA A 129 0.93 6.98 11.59
C ALA A 129 2.16 7.84 11.93
N LYS A 130 1.99 8.94 12.66
CA LYS A 130 3.09 9.81 13.13
C LYS A 130 4.10 9.07 14.01
N GLN A 131 3.69 8.05 14.75
CA GLN A 131 4.61 7.26 15.57
C GLN A 131 5.45 6.27 14.76
N LEU A 132 4.92 5.73 13.67
CA LEU A 132 5.54 4.62 12.95
C LEU A 132 6.08 4.96 11.56
N TYR A 133 5.75 6.14 11.00
CA TYR A 133 6.11 6.44 9.62
C TYR A 133 7.60 6.36 9.34
N MET A 134 8.47 6.78 10.27
CA MET A 134 9.92 6.67 10.12
C MET A 134 10.41 5.22 10.02
N THR A 135 9.70 4.27 10.65
CA THR A 135 10.10 2.86 10.69
C THR A 135 9.42 1.99 9.63
N LEU A 136 8.21 2.35 9.19
CA LEU A 136 7.39 1.51 8.30
C LEU A 136 7.09 2.14 6.94
N ILE A 137 7.11 3.46 6.83
CA ILE A 137 6.71 4.18 5.61
C ILE A 137 7.92 4.79 4.92
N TYR A 138 8.75 5.53 5.66
CA TYR A 138 9.97 6.17 5.14
C TYR A 138 10.90 5.18 4.42
N PRO A 139 11.19 3.97 4.95
CA PRO A 139 12.07 3.02 4.26
C PRO A 139 11.56 2.59 2.89
N LEU A 140 10.23 2.58 2.68
CA LEU A 140 9.63 2.23 1.40
C LEU A 140 10.06 3.17 0.28
N GLY A 141 10.33 4.45 0.58
CA GLY A 141 10.81 5.42 -0.40
C GLY A 141 12.19 5.10 -0.99
N ARG A 142 12.91 4.13 -0.41
CA ARG A 142 14.24 3.69 -0.85
C ARG A 142 14.25 2.30 -1.48
N LEU A 143 13.11 1.61 -1.49
CA LEU A 143 12.99 0.28 -2.09
C LEU A 143 12.80 0.36 -3.60
N SER A 144 13.22 -0.69 -4.30
CA SER A 144 12.98 -0.81 -5.74
C SER A 144 11.64 -1.48 -6.02
N PHE A 145 10.73 -0.78 -6.69
CA PHE A 145 9.43 -1.30 -7.10
C PHE A 145 9.32 -1.44 -8.63
N HIS A 146 8.34 -2.24 -9.05
CA HIS A 146 7.96 -2.39 -10.44
C HIS A 146 7.66 -1.03 -11.10
N PRO A 147 8.16 -0.74 -12.32
CA PRO A 147 8.03 0.57 -12.96
C PRO A 147 6.60 1.10 -13.04
N LYS A 148 5.62 0.20 -13.30
CA LYS A 148 4.18 0.53 -13.33
C LYS A 148 3.61 1.08 -12.01
N THR A 149 4.21 0.75 -10.86
CA THR A 149 3.70 1.15 -9.53
C THR A 149 4.64 2.09 -8.80
N ALA A 150 5.93 2.11 -9.15
CA ALA A 150 6.99 2.81 -8.43
C ALA A 150 6.68 4.29 -8.16
N ASN A 151 6.37 5.06 -9.20
CA ASN A 151 6.09 6.50 -9.04
C ASN A 151 4.91 6.75 -8.09
N ALA A 152 3.81 6.00 -8.25
CA ALA A 152 2.64 6.13 -7.39
C ALA A 152 2.92 5.74 -5.94
N ILE A 153 3.82 4.77 -5.72
CA ILE A 153 4.27 4.39 -4.38
C ILE A 153 5.08 5.53 -3.76
N TYR A 154 6.10 6.05 -4.45
CA TYR A 154 6.96 7.11 -3.92
C TYR A 154 6.18 8.38 -3.61
N LEU A 155 5.30 8.82 -4.50
CA LEU A 155 4.43 9.98 -4.26
C LEU A 155 3.54 9.81 -3.03
N LYS A 156 3.03 8.59 -2.78
CA LYS A 156 2.22 8.32 -1.59
C LYS A 156 3.06 8.25 -0.32
N VAL A 157 4.27 7.69 -0.38
CA VAL A 157 5.21 7.73 0.75
C VAL A 157 5.50 9.16 1.14
N GLU A 158 5.88 10.01 0.18
CA GLU A 158 6.14 11.43 0.40
C GLU A 158 4.92 12.15 0.98
N LEU A 159 3.73 11.91 0.42
CA LEU A 159 2.51 12.54 0.90
C LEU A 159 2.17 12.12 2.34
N ILE A 160 2.36 10.85 2.70
CA ILE A 160 2.13 10.39 4.08
C ILE A 160 3.12 11.03 5.04
N ILE A 161 4.40 11.13 4.67
CA ILE A 161 5.43 11.83 5.47
C ILE A 161 5.00 13.29 5.67
N LYS A 162 4.60 13.97 4.60
CA LYS A 162 4.12 15.36 4.64
C LYS A 162 2.94 15.53 5.59
N TYR A 163 1.97 14.60 5.59
CA TYR A 163 0.87 14.61 6.56
C TYR A 163 1.30 14.34 8.01
N CYS A 164 2.38 13.59 8.22
CA CYS A 164 2.90 13.33 9.56
C CYS A 164 3.68 14.53 10.13
N GLU A 165 4.38 15.28 9.27
CA GLU A 165 5.29 16.35 9.67
C GLU A 165 4.66 17.75 9.60
N ASN A 166 3.71 17.98 8.69
CA ASN A 166 3.13 19.31 8.44
C ASN A 166 1.62 19.32 8.69
N ASP A 167 1.23 19.85 9.86
CA ASP A 167 -0.17 19.96 10.27
C ASP A 167 -0.98 20.93 9.40
N VAL A 168 -0.35 21.93 8.77
CA VAL A 168 -1.05 22.88 7.88
C VAL A 168 -1.49 22.16 6.62
N GLU A 169 -0.58 21.41 6.00
CA GLU A 169 -0.85 20.62 4.79
C GLU A 169 -1.92 19.57 5.03
N LEU A 170 -1.87 18.89 6.18
CA LEU A 170 -2.93 17.98 6.58
C LEU A 170 -4.27 18.70 6.76
N LYS A 171 -4.31 19.84 7.48
CA LYS A 171 -5.54 20.61 7.67
C LYS A 171 -6.15 21.04 6.33
N THR A 172 -5.33 21.54 5.41
CA THR A 172 -5.77 21.91 4.06
C THR A 172 -6.34 20.72 3.32
N ALA A 173 -5.69 19.56 3.36
CA ALA A 173 -6.18 18.35 2.73
C ALA A 173 -7.52 17.87 3.31
N ARG A 174 -7.70 17.93 4.63
CA ARG A 174 -8.97 17.59 5.30
C ARG A 174 -10.08 18.59 4.95
N HIS A 175 -9.77 19.89 4.98
CA HIS A 175 -10.72 20.95 4.69
C HIS A 175 -11.18 20.96 3.23
N SER A 176 -10.26 20.79 2.26
CA SER A 176 -10.59 20.73 0.83
C SER A 176 -11.61 19.61 0.53
N LEU A 177 -11.50 18.47 1.22
CA LEU A 177 -12.47 17.38 1.09
C LEU A 177 -13.83 17.75 1.66
N ASP A 178 -13.88 18.40 2.82
CA ASP A 178 -15.13 18.84 3.43
C ASP A 178 -15.84 19.91 2.58
N GLN A 179 -15.06 20.79 1.95
CA GLN A 179 -15.57 21.75 0.97
C GLN A 179 -16.18 21.02 -0.24
N MET A 180 -15.45 20.11 -0.88
CA MET A 180 -16.01 19.35 -2.02
C MET A 180 -17.27 18.55 -1.64
N ARG A 181 -17.31 17.96 -0.44
CA ARG A 181 -18.52 17.28 0.06
C ARG A 181 -19.68 18.24 0.26
N SER A 182 -19.41 19.44 0.77
CA SER A 182 -20.43 20.47 0.97
C SER A 182 -20.99 20.99 -0.35
N GLU A 183 -20.18 21.05 -1.41
CA GLU A 183 -20.58 21.48 -2.76
C GLU A 183 -21.37 20.40 -3.53
N LEU A 184 -21.16 19.11 -3.23
CA LEU A 184 -21.92 18.00 -3.83
C LEU A 184 -23.29 17.77 -3.18
N ARG A 185 -23.48 18.24 -1.94
CA ARG A 185 -24.71 18.04 -1.15
C ARG A 185 -25.97 18.76 -1.65
N PRO A 186 -25.92 19.98 -2.24
CA PRO A 186 -27.09 20.72 -2.70
C PRO A 186 -27.87 19.99 -3.81
N GLY A 187 -27.19 19.16 -4.61
CA GLY A 187 -27.83 18.38 -5.69
C GLY A 187 -28.71 17.22 -5.23
N LEU A 188 -28.57 16.77 -3.97
CA LEU A 188 -29.35 15.64 -3.42
C LEU A 188 -30.66 16.07 -2.74
N LEU A 189 -30.71 17.29 -2.21
CA LEU A 189 -31.91 17.84 -1.58
C LEU A 189 -32.91 18.41 -2.60
N ASN A 190 -32.41 18.92 -3.74
CA ASN A 190 -33.27 19.47 -4.80
C ASN A 190 -33.88 18.40 -5.71
N ALA A 191 -33.32 17.19 -5.75
CA ALA A 191 -33.87 16.05 -6.50
C ALA A 191 -35.02 15.34 -5.75
N SER A 192 -35.13 15.54 -4.44
CA SER A 192 -36.18 14.96 -3.59
C SER A 192 -37.32 15.95 -3.27
N SER A 193 -37.22 17.20 -3.72
CA SER A 193 -38.29 18.22 -3.65
C SER A 193 -39.01 18.44 -4.98
N ALA A 194 -38.75 17.60 -5.98
CA ALA A 194 -39.35 17.69 -7.33
C ALA A 194 -40.08 16.39 -7.75
N ALA A 195 -40.56 15.62 -6.77
CA ALA A 195 -41.40 14.44 -6.97
C ALA A 195 -42.72 14.59 -6.21
#